data_AF-A0A9Q9B7X6-F1
#
_entry.id   AF-A0A9Q9B7X6-F1
#
_cell.length_a   1.000
_cell.length_b   1.000
_cell.length_c   1.000
_cell.angle_alpha   90.00
_cell.angle_beta   90.00
_cell.angle_gamma   90.00
#
_symmetry.space_group_name_H-M   'P 1'
#
loop_
_entity.id
_entity.type
_entity.pdbx_description
1 polymer ?
#
loop_
_entity_poly.entity_id
_entity_poly.type
_entity_poly.pdbx_seq_one_letter_code
_entity_poly.pdbx_strand_id
1 'polypeptide(L)'
;MGNSVDTSNYVSALNTAAPLIAKDSHIQKNQTRKTEDSKLKKPKTFLDTILDNTIVDSEELYYEKKLEGLNPEERKKAVEDILAVLQDEVYSSGANLAENVNTETINKYKKAVKSFVNFAVQNSLNVKAVTSGGLNPLKQRNYVIVKVIDEKINKLTQELLFNQLEKLQILDRLDEIKGLLVNLTT
;
A
#
# COMPACT_ATOMS: atom_id res chain seq x y z
N MET A 1 0.53 -5.39 69.78
CA MET A 1 1.78 -6.12 70.13
C MET A 1 1.60 -7.50 69.52
N GLY A 2 2.10 -7.87 68.34
CA GLY A 2 3.45 -7.74 67.79
C GLY A 2 4.01 -9.16 67.65
N ASN A 3 3.56 -9.93 66.64
CA ASN A 3 4.05 -11.28 66.38
C ASN A 3 5.18 -11.23 65.34
N SER A 4 6.39 -11.58 65.78
CA SER A 4 7.61 -11.70 64.98
C SER A 4 7.57 -12.98 64.14
N VAL A 5 7.78 -12.88 62.83
CA VAL A 5 7.98 -14.02 61.93
C VAL A 5 9.48 -14.25 61.77
N ASP A 6 9.91 -15.47 62.07
CA ASP A 6 11.30 -15.93 62.02
C ASP A 6 11.72 -16.25 60.57
N THR A 7 12.82 -15.66 60.09
CA THR A 7 13.30 -15.73 58.70
C THR A 7 14.51 -16.66 58.51
N SER A 8 14.73 -17.60 59.43
CA SER A 8 16.00 -18.36 59.52
C SER A 8 16.19 -19.53 58.55
N ASN A 9 15.31 -19.76 57.56
CA ASN A 9 15.41 -20.98 56.72
C ASN A 9 15.36 -20.79 55.19
N TYR A 10 15.80 -19.63 54.68
CA TYR A 10 15.94 -19.40 53.22
C TYR A 10 17.40 -19.17 52.80
N VAL A 11 18.31 -20.10 53.08
CA VAL A 11 19.60 -20.15 52.38
C VAL A 11 20.08 -21.60 52.28
N SER A 12 20.51 -22.02 51.10
CA SER A 12 21.45 -23.12 50.81
C SER A 12 20.91 -24.29 49.97
N ALA A 13 20.84 -24.07 48.66
CA ALA A 13 21.05 -25.14 47.67
C ALA A 13 21.64 -24.56 46.36
N LEU A 14 22.67 -23.73 46.49
CA LEU A 14 23.63 -23.47 45.43
C LEU A 14 24.90 -24.25 45.82
N ASN A 15 25.33 -25.18 44.95
CA ASN A 15 26.58 -25.97 44.97
C ASN A 15 26.42 -27.47 45.22
N THR A 16 25.99 -28.21 44.20
CA THR A 16 26.54 -29.55 43.91
C THR A 16 26.74 -29.68 42.39
N ALA A 17 28.00 -29.72 41.97
CA ALA A 17 28.45 -29.75 40.59
C ALA A 17 28.35 -31.16 39.95
N ALA A 18 27.99 -31.19 38.66
CA ALA A 18 28.45 -31.96 37.48
C ALA A 18 29.13 -33.36 37.61
N PRO A 19 29.46 -34.05 36.49
CA PRO A 19 28.63 -34.62 35.42
C PRO A 19 28.88 -36.14 35.26
N LEU A 20 28.01 -36.88 34.58
CA LEU A 20 28.35 -38.24 34.08
C LEU A 20 28.07 -38.31 32.57
N ILE A 21 29.15 -38.25 31.79
CA ILE A 21 29.21 -38.61 30.37
C ILE A 21 29.74 -40.05 30.28
N ALA A 22 29.12 -40.84 29.38
CA ALA A 22 29.67 -41.96 28.59
C ALA A 22 28.99 -43.33 28.80
N LYS A 23 28.21 -43.78 27.81
CA LYS A 23 28.66 -44.78 26.82
C LYS A 23 27.60 -45.08 25.74
N ASP A 24 28.07 -44.93 24.51
CA ASP A 24 27.81 -45.72 23.28
C ASP A 24 26.39 -45.82 22.69
N SER A 25 26.17 -45.17 21.53
CA SER A 25 26.27 -45.85 20.23
C SER A 25 25.69 -45.04 19.04
N HIS A 26 26.46 -45.03 17.96
CA HIS A 26 26.12 -44.77 16.55
C HIS A 26 25.59 -43.41 16.09
N ILE A 27 26.53 -42.67 15.49
CA ILE A 27 26.35 -41.64 14.46
C ILE A 27 25.67 -42.25 13.23
N GLN A 28 24.46 -41.78 12.91
CA GLN A 28 24.00 -41.66 11.53
C GLN A 28 23.53 -40.22 11.31
N LYS A 29 24.28 -39.49 10.46
CA LYS A 29 23.91 -38.19 9.91
C LYS A 29 22.61 -38.35 9.12
N ASN A 30 21.50 -37.80 9.61
CA ASN A 30 20.31 -37.56 8.82
C ASN A 30 19.89 -36.10 8.95
N GLN A 31 20.20 -35.36 7.88
CA GLN A 31 19.34 -34.36 7.24
C GLN A 31 18.58 -33.42 8.20
N THR A 32 19.17 -32.25 8.44
CA THR A 32 18.40 -31.05 8.77
C THR A 32 17.35 -30.84 7.68
N ARG A 33 16.10 -31.18 7.99
CA ARG A 33 14.93 -30.71 7.26
C ARG A 33 15.03 -29.18 7.23
N LYS A 34 15.26 -28.64 6.05
CA LYS A 34 14.98 -27.24 5.74
C LYS A 34 13.54 -27.00 6.18
N THR A 35 13.36 -26.26 7.26
CA THR A 35 12.10 -25.58 7.52
C THR A 35 11.93 -24.61 6.37
N GLU A 36 11.04 -24.96 5.46
CA GLU A 36 10.55 -24.06 4.44
C GLU A 36 9.95 -22.85 5.17
N ASP A 37 10.70 -21.75 5.19
CA ASP A 37 10.17 -20.43 5.48
C ASP A 37 9.15 -20.13 4.37
N SER A 38 7.92 -20.61 4.54
CA SER A 38 6.76 -20.08 3.84
C SER A 38 6.55 -18.65 4.34
N LYS A 39 7.36 -17.73 3.83
CA LYS A 39 7.09 -16.31 3.88
C LYS A 39 5.74 -16.11 3.22
N LEU A 40 4.68 -16.08 4.02
CA LEU A 40 3.37 -15.57 3.64
C LEU A 40 3.62 -14.14 3.17
N LYS A 41 3.80 -13.98 1.86
CA LYS A 41 3.98 -12.68 1.21
C LYS A 41 2.73 -11.88 1.57
N LYS A 42 2.91 -10.75 2.27
CA LYS A 42 1.84 -9.79 2.51
C LYS A 42 1.17 -9.47 1.16
N PRO A 43 -0.17 -9.31 1.11
CA PRO A 43 -0.85 -8.95 -0.12
C PRO A 43 -0.20 -7.67 -0.66
N LYS A 44 0.21 -7.69 -1.94
CA LYS A 44 0.86 -6.53 -2.57
C LYS A 44 -0.04 -5.32 -2.41
N THR A 45 0.50 -4.24 -1.85
CA THR A 45 -0.20 -2.96 -1.80
C THR A 45 -0.25 -2.37 -3.21
N PHE A 46 -1.15 -1.42 -3.42
CA PHE A 46 -1.23 -0.68 -4.67
C PHE A 46 0.09 0.08 -4.92
N LEU A 47 0.73 0.61 -3.87
CA LEU A 47 2.07 1.20 -3.95
C LEU A 47 3.13 0.22 -4.44
N ASP A 48 3.11 -1.02 -3.95
CA ASP A 48 4.02 -2.06 -4.45
C ASP A 48 3.79 -2.33 -5.94
N THR A 49 2.56 -2.18 -6.41
CA THR A 49 2.20 -2.36 -7.83
C THR A 49 2.61 -1.17 -8.69
N ILE A 50 2.63 0.04 -8.15
CA ILE A 50 3.16 1.24 -8.83
C ILE A 50 4.70 1.21 -8.88
N LEU A 51 5.34 0.69 -7.83
CA LEU A 51 6.80 0.60 -7.74
C LEU A 51 7.37 -0.59 -8.53
N ASP A 52 6.65 -1.73 -8.60
CA ASP A 52 6.95 -2.84 -9.51
C ASP A 52 6.54 -2.47 -10.94
N ASN A 53 7.43 -1.83 -11.69
CA ASN A 53 7.30 -1.45 -13.11
C ASN A 53 7.13 -2.64 -14.10
N THR A 54 6.70 -3.82 -13.62
CA THR A 54 6.63 -5.09 -14.38
C THR A 54 5.21 -5.46 -14.81
N ILE A 55 4.18 -4.83 -14.25
CA ILE A 55 2.79 -4.95 -14.72
C ILE A 55 2.41 -3.62 -15.33
N VAL A 56 2.84 -3.41 -16.58
CA VAL A 56 2.32 -2.31 -17.40
C VAL A 56 0.89 -2.69 -17.78
N ASP A 57 -0.09 -2.08 -17.13
CA ASP A 57 -1.50 -2.34 -17.41
C ASP A 57 -1.81 -1.92 -18.87
N SER A 58 -2.67 -2.65 -19.58
CA SER A 58 -2.97 -2.38 -21.01
C SER A 58 -3.49 -0.97 -21.28
N GLU A 59 -4.09 -0.34 -20.26
CA GLU A 59 -4.55 1.04 -20.28
C GLU A 59 -3.39 2.05 -20.21
N GLU A 60 -2.32 1.75 -19.47
CA GLU A 60 -1.15 2.62 -19.34
C GLU A 60 -0.41 2.74 -20.68
N LEU A 61 -0.20 1.60 -21.35
CA LEU A 61 0.39 1.54 -22.70
C LEU A 61 -0.47 2.27 -23.74
N TYR A 62 -1.79 2.26 -23.58
CA TYR A 62 -2.70 2.98 -24.48
C TYR A 62 -2.51 4.50 -24.39
N TYR A 63 -2.41 5.04 -23.17
CA TYR A 63 -2.22 6.47 -22.99
C TYR A 63 -0.82 6.93 -23.41
N GLU A 64 0.23 6.16 -23.11
CA GLU A 64 1.58 6.46 -23.59
C GLU A 64 1.63 6.54 -25.11
N LYS A 65 1.06 5.55 -25.81
CA LYS A 65 0.98 5.54 -27.26
C LYS A 65 0.19 6.72 -27.83
N LYS A 66 -0.86 7.19 -27.13
CA LYS A 66 -1.64 8.37 -27.53
C LYS A 66 -0.84 9.68 -27.42
N LEU A 67 0.22 9.71 -26.62
CA LEU A 67 1.09 10.86 -26.41
C LEU A 67 2.34 10.86 -27.32
N GLU A 68 2.63 9.74 -28.00
CA GLU A 68 3.76 9.60 -28.91
C GLU A 68 3.64 10.54 -30.13
N GLY A 69 4.76 11.16 -30.51
CA GLY A 69 4.83 12.02 -31.71
C GLY A 69 4.16 13.39 -31.59
N LEU A 70 3.49 13.70 -30.46
CA LEU A 70 2.88 15.01 -30.23
C LEU A 70 3.91 16.08 -29.91
N ASN A 71 3.64 17.30 -30.39
CA ASN A 71 4.39 18.49 -29.99
C ASN A 71 4.13 18.84 -28.51
N PRO A 72 4.94 19.71 -27.87
CA PRO A 72 4.80 19.99 -26.44
C PRO A 72 3.42 20.54 -26.02
N GLU A 73 2.82 21.41 -26.83
CA GLU A 73 1.51 22.03 -26.54
C GLU A 73 0.36 21.02 -26.70
N GLU A 74 0.38 20.26 -27.80
CA GLU A 74 -0.57 19.18 -28.07
C GLU A 74 -0.48 18.09 -27.01
N ARG A 75 0.74 17.75 -26.57
CA ARG A 75 0.96 16.77 -25.50
C ARG A 75 0.37 17.25 -24.19
N LYS A 76 0.60 18.51 -23.81
CA LYS A 76 0.05 19.08 -22.58
C LYS A 76 -1.48 19.00 -22.60
N LYS A 77 -2.09 19.40 -23.71
CA LYS A 77 -3.55 19.31 -23.89
C LYS A 77 -4.05 17.87 -23.84
N ALA A 78 -3.37 16.94 -24.52
CA ALA A 78 -3.75 15.53 -24.52
C ALA A 78 -3.65 14.91 -23.12
N VAL A 79 -2.64 15.29 -22.32
CA VAL A 79 -2.52 14.86 -20.91
C VAL A 79 -3.71 15.38 -20.08
N GLU A 80 -4.09 16.64 -20.26
CA GLU A 80 -5.25 17.23 -19.57
C GLU A 80 -6.55 16.52 -19.97
N ASP A 81 -6.77 16.25 -21.25
CA ASP A 81 -7.93 15.51 -21.76
C ASP A 81 -7.99 14.08 -21.19
N ILE A 82 -6.84 13.39 -21.11
CA ILE A 82 -6.78 12.03 -20.54
C ILE A 82 -7.05 12.06 -19.02
N LEU A 83 -6.50 13.03 -18.30
CA LEU A 83 -6.76 13.19 -16.86
C LEU A 83 -8.24 13.45 -16.59
N ALA A 84 -8.90 14.24 -17.42
CA ALA A 84 -10.34 14.48 -17.31
C ALA A 84 -11.15 13.18 -17.48
N VAL A 85 -10.83 12.36 -18.48
CA VAL A 85 -11.48 11.06 -18.70
C VAL A 85 -11.28 10.12 -17.51
N LEU A 86 -10.06 10.02 -17.00
CA LEU A 86 -9.74 9.19 -15.83
C LEU A 86 -10.45 9.70 -14.56
N GLN A 87 -10.58 11.02 -14.41
CA GLN A 87 -11.31 11.64 -13.31
C GLN A 87 -12.80 11.30 -13.36
N ASP A 88 -13.42 11.38 -14.55
CA ASP A 88 -14.81 11.01 -14.75
C ASP A 88 -15.05 9.51 -14.45
N GLU A 89 -14.09 8.65 -14.80
CA GLU A 89 -14.15 7.22 -14.45
C GLU A 89 -14.11 7.00 -12.93
N VAL A 90 -13.25 7.73 -12.21
CA VAL A 90 -13.23 7.69 -10.73
C VAL A 90 -14.55 8.17 -10.14
N TYR A 91 -15.13 9.23 -10.69
CA TYR A 91 -16.36 9.81 -10.16
C TYR A 91 -17.57 8.91 -10.40
N SER A 92 -17.70 8.39 -11.61
CA SER A 92 -18.78 7.47 -11.98
C SER A 92 -18.68 6.14 -11.23
N SER A 93 -17.48 5.56 -11.11
CA SER A 93 -17.26 4.34 -10.33
C SER A 93 -17.50 4.54 -8.84
N GLY A 94 -17.12 5.70 -8.29
CA GLY A 94 -17.40 6.07 -6.90
C GLY A 94 -18.90 6.24 -6.63
N ALA A 95 -19.63 6.90 -7.53
CA ALA A 95 -21.08 7.03 -7.43
C ALA A 95 -21.78 5.66 -7.45
N ASN A 96 -21.38 4.78 -8.36
CA ASN A 96 -21.92 3.42 -8.43
C ASN A 96 -21.56 2.60 -7.18
N LEU A 97 -20.36 2.76 -6.62
CA LEU A 97 -19.97 2.10 -5.37
C LEU A 97 -20.84 2.56 -4.19
N ALA A 98 -21.14 3.86 -4.09
CA ALA A 98 -22.00 4.40 -3.03
C ALA A 98 -23.46 3.95 -3.16
N GLU A 99 -23.92 3.64 -4.37
CA GLU A 99 -25.27 3.13 -4.61
C GLU A 99 -25.35 1.61 -4.40
N ASN A 100 -24.36 0.87 -4.90
CA ASN A 100 -24.34 -0.59 -4.96
C ASN A 100 -23.02 -1.11 -4.38
N VAL A 101 -22.94 -1.27 -3.06
CA VAL A 101 -21.74 -1.80 -2.41
C VAL A 101 -21.64 -3.30 -2.67
N ASN A 102 -20.66 -3.70 -3.48
CA ASN A 102 -20.31 -5.10 -3.69
C ASN A 102 -18.83 -5.22 -4.12
N THR A 103 -18.32 -6.46 -4.16
CA THR A 103 -16.91 -6.70 -4.50
C THR A 103 -16.52 -6.18 -5.89
N GLU A 104 -17.44 -6.21 -6.86
CA GLU A 104 -17.20 -5.74 -8.21
C GLU A 104 -17.07 -4.20 -8.26
N THR A 105 -17.99 -3.47 -7.63
CA THR A 105 -17.96 -2.00 -7.58
C THR A 105 -16.76 -1.49 -6.78
N ILE A 106 -16.39 -2.18 -5.70
CA ILE A 106 -15.17 -1.90 -4.93
C ILE A 106 -13.94 -2.03 -5.82
N ASN A 107 -13.80 -3.16 -6.54
CA ASN A 107 -12.66 -3.40 -7.42
C ASN A 107 -12.60 -2.40 -8.58
N LYS A 108 -13.76 -2.05 -9.15
CA LYS A 108 -13.86 -1.04 -10.22
C LYS A 108 -13.38 0.33 -9.75
N TYR A 109 -13.83 0.78 -8.58
CA TYR A 109 -13.38 2.04 -8.00
C TYR A 109 -11.87 2.02 -7.70
N LYS A 110 -11.36 0.95 -7.09
CA LYS A 110 -9.91 0.80 -6.84
C LYS A 110 -9.09 0.89 -8.12
N LYS A 111 -9.55 0.25 -9.20
CA LYS A 111 -8.87 0.28 -10.50
C LYS A 111 -8.89 1.68 -11.11
N ALA A 112 -10.04 2.35 -11.11
CA ALA A 112 -10.17 3.71 -11.64
C ALA A 112 -9.21 4.68 -10.93
N VAL A 113 -9.14 4.62 -9.58
CA VAL A 113 -8.20 5.46 -8.83
C VAL A 113 -6.74 5.09 -9.15
N LYS A 114 -6.44 3.80 -9.40
CA LYS A 114 -5.12 3.35 -9.88
C LYS A 114 -4.70 4.03 -11.16
N SER A 115 -5.54 3.89 -12.19
CA SER A 115 -5.25 4.42 -13.52
C SER A 115 -5.06 5.94 -13.45
N PHE A 116 -5.91 6.65 -12.70
CA PHE A 116 -5.75 8.10 -12.50
C PHE A 116 -4.43 8.47 -11.81
N VAL A 117 -4.14 7.87 -10.64
CA VAL A 117 -2.96 8.23 -9.85
C VAL A 117 -1.67 7.93 -10.62
N ASN A 118 -1.60 6.78 -11.30
CA ASN A 118 -0.45 6.42 -12.12
C ASN A 118 -0.20 7.45 -13.21
N PHE A 119 -1.22 7.75 -14.00
CA PHE A 119 -1.10 8.70 -15.10
C PHE A 119 -0.75 10.10 -14.60
N ALA A 120 -1.38 10.55 -13.50
CA ALA A 120 -1.10 11.84 -12.89
C ALA A 120 0.35 11.93 -12.39
N VAL A 121 0.86 10.93 -11.67
CA VAL A 121 2.23 10.95 -11.14
C VAL A 121 3.25 10.92 -12.27
N GLN A 122 3.08 10.04 -13.26
CA GLN A 122 3.98 9.94 -14.41
C GLN A 122 4.08 11.26 -15.19
N ASN A 123 2.95 11.95 -15.38
CA ASN A 123 2.90 13.18 -16.18
C ASN A 123 3.10 14.47 -15.35
N SER A 124 2.97 14.42 -14.02
CA SER A 124 3.23 15.57 -13.11
C SER A 124 4.67 16.05 -13.12
N LEU A 125 5.61 15.19 -13.54
CA LEU A 125 7.05 15.44 -13.46
C LEU A 125 7.61 16.27 -14.61
N ASN A 126 6.85 16.48 -15.69
CA ASN A 126 7.35 17.15 -16.90
C ASN A 126 7.25 18.68 -16.86
N VAL A 127 6.61 19.29 -15.86
CA VAL A 127 6.30 20.74 -15.88
C VAL A 127 7.35 21.61 -15.18
N LYS A 128 8.21 21.06 -14.31
CA LYS A 128 9.24 21.85 -13.63
C LYS A 128 10.60 21.17 -13.64
N ALA A 129 11.44 21.71 -14.51
CA ALA A 129 12.89 21.66 -14.58
C ALA A 129 13.62 20.99 -13.40
N VAL A 130 14.49 20.07 -13.79
CA VAL A 130 15.73 19.67 -13.12
C VAL A 130 16.25 20.76 -12.17
N THR A 131 15.92 20.66 -10.88
CA THR A 131 16.68 21.37 -9.86
C THR A 131 17.92 20.52 -9.61
N SER A 132 19.01 20.92 -10.24
CA SER A 132 20.33 20.33 -10.16
C SER A 132 20.71 20.03 -8.71
N GLY A 133 20.77 18.75 -8.35
CA GLY A 133 21.41 18.26 -7.12
C GLY A 133 20.59 18.22 -5.82
N GLY A 134 19.28 18.52 -5.83
CA GLY A 134 18.43 18.53 -4.62
C GLY A 134 17.22 17.57 -4.64
N LEU A 135 16.68 17.24 -3.47
CA LEU A 135 15.42 16.48 -3.32
C LEU A 135 14.29 17.27 -4.01
N ASN A 136 13.67 16.72 -5.05
CA ASN A 136 12.58 17.38 -5.77
C ASN A 136 11.35 17.51 -4.84
N PRO A 137 10.98 18.73 -4.40
CA PRO A 137 9.89 18.90 -3.43
C PRO A 137 8.53 18.43 -3.97
N LEU A 138 8.33 18.53 -5.29
CA LEU A 138 7.11 18.06 -5.95
C LEU A 138 7.01 16.53 -5.93
N LYS A 139 8.12 15.83 -6.19
CA LYS A 139 8.18 14.36 -6.05
C LYS A 139 7.87 13.92 -4.63
N GLN A 140 8.41 14.62 -3.63
CA GLN A 140 8.17 14.30 -2.23
C GLN A 140 6.71 14.56 -1.84
N ARG A 141 6.13 15.69 -2.23
CA ARG A 141 4.71 16.01 -2.03
C ARG A 141 3.83 14.93 -2.66
N ASN A 142 4.05 14.62 -3.95
CA ASN A 142 3.24 13.65 -4.68
C ASN A 142 3.34 12.27 -4.03
N TYR A 143 4.53 11.85 -3.61
CA TYR A 143 4.71 10.59 -2.87
C TYR A 143 3.87 10.54 -1.59
N VAL A 144 3.87 11.62 -0.79
CA VAL A 144 3.06 11.69 0.44
C VAL A 144 1.57 11.62 0.11
N ILE A 145 1.10 12.38 -0.87
CA ILE A 145 -0.32 12.37 -1.29
C ILE A 145 -0.73 10.97 -1.75
N VAL A 146 0.06 10.35 -2.62
CA VAL A 146 -0.19 9.00 -3.14
C VAL A 146 -0.25 7.97 -2.03
N LYS A 147 0.64 8.07 -1.03
CA LYS A 147 0.61 7.21 0.15
C LYS A 147 -0.68 7.36 0.95
N VAL A 148 -1.12 8.60 1.18
CA VAL A 148 -2.38 8.87 1.90
C VAL A 148 -3.58 8.34 1.11
N ILE A 149 -3.60 8.49 -0.22
CA ILE A 149 -4.64 7.94 -1.09
C ILE A 149 -4.71 6.41 -0.93
N ASP A 150 -3.58 5.71 -1.02
CA ASP A 150 -3.53 4.25 -0.85
C ASP A 150 -4.06 3.80 0.52
N GLU A 151 -3.61 4.46 1.60
CA GLU A 151 -4.10 4.19 2.96
C GLU A 151 -5.62 4.36 3.07
N LYS A 152 -6.17 5.44 2.49
CA LYS A 152 -7.61 5.73 2.52
C LYS A 152 -8.42 4.72 1.72
N ILE A 153 -7.97 4.33 0.53
CA ILE A 153 -8.63 3.32 -0.30
C ILE A 153 -8.61 1.95 0.39
N ASN A 154 -7.48 1.56 0.98
CA ASN A 154 -7.36 0.30 1.70
C ASN A 154 -8.29 0.27 2.92
N LYS A 155 -8.35 1.36 3.67
CA LYS A 155 -9.26 1.49 4.80
C LYS A 155 -10.73 1.42 4.37
N LEU A 156 -11.13 2.21 3.37
CA LEU A 156 -12.48 2.18 2.81
C LEU A 156 -12.85 0.76 2.34
N THR A 157 -11.95 0.10 1.61
CA THR A 157 -12.16 -1.26 1.12
C THR A 157 -12.40 -2.24 2.27
N GLN A 158 -11.59 -2.19 3.32
CA GLN A 158 -11.76 -3.05 4.50
C GLN A 158 -13.10 -2.80 5.18
N GLU A 159 -13.43 -1.54 5.45
CA GLU A 159 -14.67 -1.15 6.12
C GLU A 159 -15.92 -1.56 5.31
N LEU A 160 -15.88 -1.44 3.98
CA LEU A 160 -16.95 -1.90 3.08
C LEU A 160 -17.10 -3.43 3.07
N LEU A 161 -16.00 -4.19 3.05
CA LEU A 161 -16.06 -5.65 3.07
C LEU A 161 -16.68 -6.22 4.36
N PHE A 162 -16.53 -5.49 5.47
CA PHE A 162 -17.12 -5.85 6.75
C PHE A 162 -18.48 -5.20 7.00
N ASN A 163 -19.07 -4.53 6.01
CA ASN A 163 -20.35 -3.80 6.13
C ASN A 163 -20.39 -2.83 7.32
N GLN A 164 -19.28 -2.13 7.58
CA GLN A 164 -19.13 -1.23 8.74
C GLN A 164 -19.54 0.22 8.46
N LEU A 165 -19.90 0.55 7.22
CA LEU A 165 -20.18 1.92 6.81
C LEU A 165 -21.63 2.12 6.39
N GLU A 166 -22.21 3.20 6.88
CA GLU A 166 -23.46 3.74 6.37
C GLU A 166 -23.24 4.52 5.07
N LYS A 167 -24.29 4.67 4.26
CA LYS A 167 -24.21 5.33 2.94
C LYS A 167 -23.59 6.73 2.99
N LEU A 168 -23.94 7.53 4.00
CA LEU A 168 -23.37 8.89 4.17
C LEU A 168 -21.86 8.83 4.43
N GLN A 169 -21.40 7.90 5.27
CA GLN A 169 -19.98 7.73 5.56
C GLN A 169 -19.20 7.27 4.33
N ILE A 170 -19.80 6.43 3.47
CA ILE A 170 -19.20 6.04 2.20
C ILE A 170 -18.99 7.28 1.32
N LEU A 171 -20.00 8.13 1.18
CA LEU A 171 -19.91 9.37 0.40
C LEU A 171 -18.81 10.29 0.94
N ASP A 172 -18.74 10.50 2.26
CA ASP A 172 -17.69 11.32 2.88
C ASP A 172 -16.29 10.80 2.57
N ARG A 173 -16.10 9.47 2.63
CA ARG A 173 -14.81 8.82 2.31
C ARG A 173 -14.45 8.98 0.83
N LEU A 174 -15.43 8.84 -0.06
CA LEU A 174 -15.22 9.03 -1.49
C LEU A 174 -14.84 10.48 -1.80
N ASP A 175 -15.49 11.46 -1.18
CA ASP A 175 -15.21 12.88 -1.40
C ASP A 175 -13.85 13.29 -0.82
N GLU A 176 -13.44 12.71 0.32
CA GLU A 176 -12.08 12.87 0.84
C GLU A 176 -11.03 12.38 -0.18
N ILE A 177 -11.24 11.20 -0.77
CA ILE A 177 -10.35 10.65 -1.80
C ILE A 177 -10.34 11.56 -3.04
N LYS A 178 -11.50 12.03 -3.51
CA LYS A 178 -11.59 12.96 -4.65
C LYS A 178 -10.78 14.23 -4.40
N GLY A 179 -10.86 14.82 -3.21
CA GLY A 179 -10.07 15.99 -2.84
C GLY A 179 -8.56 15.73 -2.91
N LEU A 180 -8.11 14.56 -2.46
CA LEU A 180 -6.70 14.16 -2.57
C LEU A 180 -6.26 13.99 -4.04
N LEU A 181 -7.12 13.49 -4.91
CA LEU A 181 -6.83 13.34 -6.35
C LEU A 181 -6.71 14.69 -7.04
N VAL A 182 -7.56 15.66 -6.72
CA VAL A 182 -7.44 17.04 -7.22
C VAL A 182 -6.13 17.69 -6.74
N ASN A 183 -5.76 17.45 -5.49
CA ASN A 183 -4.49 17.94 -4.94
C ASN A 183 -3.26 17.32 -5.62
N LEU A 184 -3.39 16.16 -6.25
CA LEU A 184 -2.27 15.50 -6.95
C LEU A 184 -1.96 16.19 -8.29
N THR A 185 -2.98 16.74 -8.96
CA THR A 185 -2.86 17.38 -10.28
C THR A 185 -2.71 18.91 -10.21
N THR A 186 -3.06 19.51 -9.07
CA THR A 186 -2.90 20.95 -8.78
C THR A 186 -1.49 21.27 -8.27
#